data_AF-A0A7X9X9H4-F1
#
_entry.id   AF-A0A7X9X9H4-F1
#
_cell.length_a   1.000
_cell.length_b   1.000
_cell.length_c   1.000
_cell.angle_alpha   90.00
_cell.angle_beta   90.00
_cell.angle_gamma   90.00
#
_symmetry.space_group_name_H-M   'P 1'
#
loop_
_entity.id
_entity.type
_entity.pdbx_description
1 polymer ?
#
loop_
_entity_poly.entity_id
_entity_poly.type
_entity_poly.pdbx_seq_one_letter_code
_entity_poly.pdbx_strand_id
1 'polypeptide(L)' 'MSLAQDIYIQFVDHYSTLDDKSLVRIFKKVGQKVSHHNHSLVAALKDVLEARGLAVA' A
#
# COMPACT_ATOMS: atom_id res chain seq x y z
N MET A 1 16.15 -11.62 -7.52
CA MET A 1 14.89 -11.05 -7.02
C MET A 1 14.41 -11.94 -5.88
N SER A 2 14.03 -11.36 -4.74
CA SER A 2 13.48 -12.14 -3.63
C SER A 2 11.96 -12.17 -3.70
N LEU A 3 11.33 -13.26 -3.23
CA LEU A 3 9.87 -13.39 -3.18
C LEU A 3 9.17 -12.19 -2.52
N ALA A 4 9.80 -11.58 -1.51
CA ALA A 4 9.29 -10.40 -0.84
C ALA A 4 9.27 -9.15 -1.75
N GLN A 5 10.26 -8.99 -2.63
CA GLN A 5 10.29 -7.90 -3.62
C GLN A 5 9.24 -8.11 -4.71
N ASP A 6 9.07 -9.34 -5.20
CA ASP A 6 8.07 -9.64 -6.23
C ASP A 6 6.65 -9.39 -5.71
N ILE A 7 6.35 -9.83 -4.47
CA ILE A 7 5.08 -9.55 -3.79
C ILE A 7 4.87 -8.03 -3.60
N TYR A 8 5.91 -7.30 -3.21
CA TYR A 8 5.81 -5.84 -3.05
C TYR A 8 5.48 -5.14 -4.38
N ILE A 9 6.15 -5.52 -5.48
CA ILE A 9 5.88 -4.95 -6.81
C ILE A 9 4.42 -5.22 -7.22
N GLN A 10 3.91 -6.43 -6.97
CA GLN A 10 2.50 -6.76 -7.25
C GLN A 10 1.53 -5.87 -6.46
N PHE A 11 1.85 -5.56 -5.20
CA PHE A 11 1.02 -4.63 -4.42
C PHE A 11 1.09 -3.20 -4.93
N VAL A 12 2.28 -2.70 -5.30
CA VAL A 12 2.43 -1.36 -5.89
C VAL A 12 1.64 -1.25 -7.18
N ASP A 13 1.74 -2.24 -8.07
CA ASP A 13 0.99 -2.28 -9.32
C ASP A 13 -0.52 -2.26 -9.06
N HIS A 14 -0.99 -3.16 -8.18
CA HIS A 14 -2.40 -3.22 -7.81
C HIS A 14 -2.92 -1.87 -7.27
N TYR A 15 -2.22 -1.26 -6.31
CA TYR A 15 -2.63 0.02 -5.74
C TYR A 15 -2.55 1.18 -6.75
N SER A 16 -1.61 1.12 -7.68
CA SER A 16 -1.48 2.12 -8.75
C SER A 16 -2.67 2.14 -9.72
N THR A 17 -3.47 1.06 -9.78
CA THR A 17 -4.71 1.03 -10.59
C THR A 17 -5.93 1.61 -9.88
N LEU A 18 -5.86 1.82 -8.55
CA LEU A 18 -6.99 2.29 -7.77
C LEU A 18 -7.14 3.82 -7.81
N ASP A 19 -8.35 4.30 -7.58
CA ASP A 19 -8.61 5.73 -7.39
C ASP A 19 -8.22 6.20 -5.98
N ASP A 20 -8.01 7.50 -5.84
CA ASP A 20 -7.50 8.12 -4.61
C ASP A 20 -8.43 7.90 -3.40
N LYS A 21 -9.75 7.88 -3.61
CA LYS A 21 -10.71 7.65 -2.51
C LYS A 21 -10.60 6.20 -2.01
N SER A 22 -10.45 5.25 -2.94
CA SER A 22 -10.23 3.85 -2.63
C SER A 22 -8.93 3.64 -1.86
N LEU A 23 -7.82 4.27 -2.29
CA LEU A 23 -6.53 4.18 -1.62
C LEU A 23 -6.59 4.69 -0.17
N VAL A 24 -7.15 5.88 0.05
CA VAL A 24 -7.32 6.45 1.40
C VAL A 24 -8.22 5.57 2.27
N ARG A 25 -9.29 5.00 1.71
CA ARG A 25 -10.18 4.09 2.44
C ARG A 25 -9.48 2.80 2.87
N ILE A 26 -8.65 2.22 1.99
CA ILE A 26 -7.88 1.02 2.29
C ILE A 26 -6.86 1.33 3.39
N PHE A 27 -6.15 2.45 3.28
CA PHE A 27 -5.16 2.84 4.30
C PHE A 27 -5.78 2.99 5.68
N LYS A 28 -6.93 3.66 5.80
CA LYS A 28 -7.66 3.80 7.07
C LYS A 28 -8.09 2.47 7.67
N LYS A 29 -8.42 1.47 6.84
CA LYS A 29 -8.80 0.13 7.30
C LYS A 29 -7.60 -0.73 7.70
N VAL A 30 -6.53 -0.65 6.91
CA VAL A 30 -5.32 -1.46 7.09
C VAL A 30 -4.50 -0.94 8.26
N GLY A 31 -4.34 0.38 8.41
CA GLY A 31 -3.51 0.99 9.46
C GLY A 31 -3.86 0.62 10.91
N GLN A 32 -5.01 -0.04 11.16
CA GLN A 32 -5.44 -0.40 12.50
C GLN A 32 -4.96 -1.77 12.99
N LYS A 33 -4.72 -2.76 12.11
CA LYS A 33 -4.31 -4.13 12.50
C LYS A 33 -3.68 -4.85 11.32
N VAL A 34 -2.36 -4.80 11.21
CA VAL A 34 -1.64 -5.62 10.23
C VAL A 34 -0.63 -6.50 10.95
N SER A 35 -0.66 -7.80 10.65
CA SER A 35 0.34 -8.75 11.13
C SER A 35 1.72 -8.40 10.55
N HIS A 36 2.78 -8.78 11.24
CA HIS A 36 4.18 -8.52 10.84
C HIS A 36 4.49 -9.01 9.40
N HIS A 37 3.77 -10.03 8.94
CA HIS A 37 3.89 -10.60 7.58
C HIS A 37 3.35 -9.71 6.46
N ASN A 38 2.55 -8.69 6.79
CA ASN A 38 1.87 -7.83 5.81
C ASN A 38 2.46 -6.41 5.80
N HIS A 39 3.67 -6.23 6.36
CA HIS A 39 4.36 -4.94 6.33
C HIS A 39 4.62 -4.46 4.89
N SER A 40 4.96 -5.35 3.97
CA SER A 40 5.19 -5.01 2.56
C SER A 40 3.93 -4.43 1.89
N LEU A 41 2.75 -4.89 2.30
CA LEU A 41 1.47 -4.37 1.80
C LEU A 41 1.26 -2.93 2.24
N VAL A 42 1.53 -2.63 3.51
CA VAL A 42 1.41 -1.27 4.06
C VAL A 42 2.45 -0.34 3.44
N ALA A 43 3.68 -0.82 3.26
CA ALA A 43 4.75 -0.07 2.61
C ALA A 43 4.35 0.31 1.18
N ALA A 44 3.95 -0.67 0.37
CA ALA A 44 3.51 -0.43 -1.01
C ALA A 44 2.33 0.57 -1.08
N LEU A 45 1.37 0.46 -0.17
CA LEU A 45 0.23 1.38 -0.11
C LEU A 45 0.67 2.80 0.26
N LYS A 46 1.58 2.96 1.24
CA LYS A 46 2.14 4.25 1.63
C LYS A 46 2.91 4.89 0.48
N ASP A 47 3.77 4.13 -0.18
CA ASP A 47 4.58 4.64 -1.28
C ASP A 47 3.69 5.14 -2.43
N VAL A 48 2.60 4.43 -2.75
CA VAL A 48 1.63 4.87 -3.78
C VAL A 48 0.86 6.12 -3.34
N LEU A 49 0.49 6.23 -2.06
CA LEU A 49 -0.17 7.43 -1.52
C LEU A 49 0.76 8.65 -1.56
N GLU A 50 2.02 8.48 -1.14
CA GLU A 50 3.04 9.52 -1.14
C GLU A 50 3.38 9.97 -2.57
N ALA A 51 3.56 9.03 -3.50
CA ALA A 51 3.81 9.34 -4.91
C ALA A 51 2.67 10.14 -5.55
N ARG A 52 1.44 10.00 -5.05
CA ARG A 52 0.25 10.75 -5.48
C ARG A 52 -0.01 12.04 -4.69
N GLY A 53 0.83 12.36 -3.71
CA GLY A 53 0.64 13.54 -2.85
C GLY A 53 -0.55 13.43 -1.90
N LEU A 54 -1.07 12.22 -1.67
CA LEU A 54 -2.18 11.96 -0.77
C LEU A 54 -1.61 11.74 0.64
N ALA A 55 -1.35 12.83 1.36
CA ALA A 55 -0.87 12.77 2.73
C ALA A 55 -1.95 12.12 3.61
N VAL A 56 -1.70 10.90 4.10
CA VAL A 56 -2.58 10.22 5.04
C VAL A 56 -1.94 10.31 6.43
N ALA A 57 -2.44 11.28 7.21
CA ALA A 57 -2.06 11.55 8.60
C ALA A 57 -2.50 10.44 9.57
#